data_AF-A0A7W4CKN7-F1
#
_entry.id   AF-A0A7W4CKN7-F1
#
_cell.length_a   1.000
_cell.length_b   1.000
_cell.length_c   1.000
_cell.angle_alpha   90.00
_cell.angle_beta   90.00
_cell.angle_gamma   90.00
#
_symmetry.space_group_name_H-M   'P 1'
#
loop_
_entity.id
_entity.type
_entity.pdbx_description
1 polymer ?
#
loop_
_entity_poly.entity_id
_entity_poly.type
_entity_poly.pdbx_seq_one_letter_code
_entity_poly.pdbx_strand_id
1 'polypeptide(L)'
;MSKLLKRLAQVAVCFALALPTLSDGAFAQNARSAAGGPERVIQAKAGGASNASLQCLTEALYHEARGESVKGQRAVAEVILNRVDHPAFPGSVCGVINQPKQFSYKGKVGRMRDRAAAQRAQKIATEALAGAPRSLTGGATYFHTTYVKPSWAKRFTRTTRIGAHIFYRRADGQRVASN
;
A
#
# COMPACT_ATOMS: atom_id res chain seq x y z
N MET A 1 -24.89 -67.13 -9.38
CA MET A 1 -26.18 -66.50 -9.04
C MET A 1 -26.16 -66.17 -7.54
N SER A 2 -26.45 -64.92 -7.16
CA SER A 2 -27.02 -64.46 -5.87
C SER A 2 -26.37 -64.92 -4.54
N LYS A 3 -26.18 -64.15 -3.47
CA LYS A 3 -26.64 -62.84 -2.98
C LYS A 3 -25.88 -62.67 -1.62
N LEU A 4 -25.27 -61.52 -1.33
CA LEU A 4 -25.82 -60.48 -0.42
C LEU A 4 -25.44 -60.64 1.08
N LEU A 5 -24.44 -59.83 1.49
CA LEU A 5 -24.39 -58.97 2.70
C LEU A 5 -24.66 -59.54 4.12
N LYS A 6 -23.74 -59.31 5.08
CA LYS A 6 -23.81 -58.24 6.14
C LYS A 6 -22.94 -58.51 7.41
N ARG A 7 -22.43 -57.40 7.99
CA ARG A 7 -22.02 -57.10 9.41
C ARG A 7 -20.60 -57.56 9.83
N LEU A 8 -19.64 -56.65 10.07
CA LEU A 8 -19.41 -55.66 11.15
C LEU A 8 -18.53 -56.20 12.29
N ALA A 9 -17.34 -55.58 12.39
CA ALA A 9 -16.51 -55.25 13.56
C ALA A 9 -16.22 -56.30 14.65
N GLN A 10 -14.93 -56.55 14.89
CA GLN A 10 -14.35 -56.37 16.23
C GLN A 10 -12.81 -56.24 16.11
N VAL A 11 -12.29 -55.20 16.77
CA VAL A 11 -10.88 -54.81 16.91
C VAL A 11 -10.27 -55.54 18.12
N ALA A 12 -9.01 -55.99 18.01
CA ALA A 12 -8.05 -56.00 19.12
C ALA A 12 -6.65 -56.41 18.61
N VAL A 13 -5.78 -55.43 18.37
CA VAL A 13 -4.34 -55.65 18.23
C VAL A 13 -3.68 -54.99 19.43
N CYS A 14 -2.94 -55.79 20.20
CA CYS A 14 -1.96 -55.37 21.20
C CYS A 14 -0.90 -54.44 20.57
N PHE A 15 -0.37 -53.47 21.31
CA PHE A 15 1.05 -53.44 21.71
C PHE A 15 1.48 -52.06 22.26
N ALA A 16 2.35 -52.16 23.28
CA ALA A 16 3.45 -51.27 23.62
C ALA A 16 3.18 -49.86 24.17
N LEU A 17 3.55 -49.74 25.45
CA LEU A 17 4.03 -48.53 26.10
C LEU A 17 5.20 -47.92 25.30
N ALA A 18 5.11 -46.63 24.98
CA ALA A 18 6.25 -45.79 24.59
C ALA A 18 6.00 -44.34 25.06
N LEU A 19 7.06 -43.73 25.58
CA LEU A 19 7.12 -42.48 26.34
C LEU A 19 6.58 -41.24 25.61
N PRO A 20 6.19 -40.17 26.33
CA PRO A 20 5.99 -38.87 25.71
C PRO A 20 7.33 -38.31 25.25
N THR A 21 7.60 -38.37 23.95
CA THR A 21 8.61 -37.52 23.33
C THR A 21 8.09 -36.08 23.34
N LEU A 22 8.74 -35.23 24.13
CA LEU A 22 8.65 -33.77 23.99
C LEU A 22 9.02 -33.44 22.55
N SER A 23 8.00 -33.25 21.70
CA SER A 23 8.19 -32.59 20.43
C SER A 23 8.36 -31.12 20.77
N ASP A 24 9.61 -30.66 20.82
CA ASP A 24 9.94 -29.25 20.69
C ASP A 24 9.32 -28.80 19.36
N GLY A 25 8.12 -28.23 19.46
CA GLY A 25 7.53 -27.43 18.41
C GLY A 25 8.44 -26.23 18.20
N ALA A 26 9.49 -26.44 17.41
CA ALA A 26 10.21 -25.37 16.76
C ALA A 26 9.16 -24.57 15.98
N PHE A 27 8.74 -23.48 16.59
CA PHE A 27 7.95 -22.44 15.99
C PHE A 27 8.76 -21.98 14.78
N ALA A 28 8.43 -22.53 13.61
CA ALA A 28 8.99 -22.11 12.34
C ALA A 28 8.53 -20.67 12.12
N GLN A 29 9.29 -19.73 12.67
CA GLN A 29 9.27 -18.35 12.26
C GLN A 29 9.73 -18.34 10.82
N ASN A 30 8.75 -18.39 9.91
CA ASN A 30 8.92 -18.10 8.52
C ASN A 30 9.30 -16.61 8.41
N ALA A 31 10.58 -16.33 8.65
CA ALA A 31 11.22 -15.05 8.41
C ALA A 31 11.29 -14.83 6.90
N ARG A 32 10.15 -14.55 6.28
CA ARG A 32 10.12 -13.90 4.97
C ARG A 32 10.45 -12.42 5.17
N SER A 33 11.76 -12.16 5.17
CA SER A 33 12.42 -10.97 4.66
C SER A 33 11.58 -9.70 4.58
N ALA A 34 11.74 -8.83 5.57
CA ALA A 34 12.47 -7.56 5.45
C ALA A 34 12.52 -6.87 4.06
N ALA A 35 11.39 -6.72 3.36
CA ALA A 35 11.24 -5.79 2.24
C ALA A 35 10.71 -4.42 2.74
N GLY A 36 11.33 -3.91 3.80
CA GLY A 36 11.03 -2.58 4.34
C GLY A 36 12.23 -1.69 4.12
N GLY A 37 12.09 -0.69 3.25
CA GLY A 37 13.13 0.33 3.04
C GLY A 37 13.49 1.08 4.33
N PRO A 38 14.45 2.00 4.27
CA PRO A 38 15.01 2.67 5.45
C PRO A 38 13.96 3.38 6.32
N GLU A 39 12.79 3.77 5.80
CA GLU A 39 11.73 4.37 6.64
C GLU A 39 11.08 3.38 7.61
N ARG A 40 11.00 2.07 7.32
CA ARG A 40 10.50 1.08 8.32
C ARG A 40 11.46 0.93 9.49
N VAL A 41 12.77 0.97 9.21
CA VAL A 41 13.81 0.90 10.25
C VAL A 41 13.83 2.17 11.11
N ILE A 42 13.50 3.33 10.51
CA ILE A 42 13.38 4.60 11.25
C ILE A 42 12.05 4.67 12.03
N GLN A 43 10.93 4.19 11.48
CA GLN A 43 9.62 4.14 12.17
C GLN A 43 9.61 3.19 13.37
N ALA A 44 10.38 2.09 13.32
CA ALA A 44 10.48 1.17 14.46
C ALA A 44 11.18 1.79 15.69
N LYS A 45 11.88 2.93 15.53
CA LYS A 45 12.63 3.59 16.61
C LYS A 45 11.96 4.87 17.13
N ALA A 46 10.95 5.39 16.45
CA ALA A 46 10.15 6.54 16.87
C ALA A 46 8.69 6.30 16.48
N GLY A 47 7.83 6.01 17.47
CA GLY A 47 6.44 5.56 17.30
C GLY A 47 5.47 6.60 16.74
N GLY A 48 5.77 7.17 15.58
CA GLY A 48 4.93 8.10 14.83
C GLY A 48 5.63 8.51 13.54
N ALA A 49 4.88 8.76 12.47
CA ALA A 49 5.47 9.28 11.24
C ALA A 49 6.23 10.58 11.52
N SER A 50 7.40 10.73 10.90
CA SER A 50 8.25 11.90 11.13
C SER A 50 7.52 13.21 10.76
N ASN A 51 7.84 14.31 11.43
CA ASN A 51 7.35 15.64 11.06
C ASN A 51 7.61 15.96 9.57
N ALA A 52 8.72 15.45 9.02
CA ALA A 52 9.05 15.59 7.61
C ALA A 52 8.08 14.80 6.70
N SER A 53 7.77 13.54 7.04
CA SER A 53 6.80 12.72 6.28
C SER A 53 5.41 13.38 6.26
N LEU A 54 4.98 13.96 7.39
CA LEU A 54 3.72 14.71 7.48
C LEU A 54 3.74 15.95 6.58
N GLN A 55 4.81 16.74 6.62
CA GLN A 55 4.94 17.94 5.77
C GLN A 55 4.93 17.59 4.28
N CYS A 56 5.72 16.60 3.86
CA CYS A 56 5.77 16.15 2.47
C CYS A 56 4.39 15.68 2.01
N LEU A 57 3.75 14.79 2.77
CA LEU A 57 2.44 14.25 2.38
C LEU A 57 1.35 15.33 2.35
N THR A 58 1.37 16.27 3.32
CA THR A 58 0.44 17.41 3.33
C THR A 58 0.59 18.27 2.09
N GLU A 59 1.83 18.61 1.74
CA GLU A 59 2.14 19.40 0.54
C GLU A 59 1.63 18.68 -0.73
N ALA A 60 1.94 17.39 -0.88
CA ALA A 60 1.49 16.62 -2.03
C ALA A 60 -0.04 16.57 -2.14
N LEU A 61 -0.75 16.31 -1.04
CA LEU A 61 -2.21 16.26 -1.05
C LEU A 61 -2.84 17.63 -1.35
N TYR A 62 -2.26 18.70 -0.83
CA TYR A 62 -2.73 20.04 -1.13
C TYR A 62 -2.60 20.35 -2.62
N HIS A 63 -1.45 20.07 -3.22
CA HIS A 63 -1.21 20.45 -4.61
C HIS A 63 -1.87 19.51 -5.63
N GLU A 64 -2.01 18.22 -5.32
CA GLU A 64 -2.60 17.25 -6.25
C GLU A 64 -4.12 17.08 -6.07
N ALA A 65 -4.65 17.35 -4.87
CA ALA A 65 -6.01 16.91 -4.53
C ALA A 65 -6.83 17.89 -3.68
N ARG A 66 -6.40 19.14 -3.44
CA ARG A 66 -7.18 20.10 -2.62
C ARG A 66 -8.61 20.34 -3.11
N GLY A 67 -8.85 20.22 -4.42
CA GLY A 67 -10.16 20.38 -5.04
C GLY A 67 -11.01 19.10 -5.05
N GLU A 68 -10.44 17.98 -4.62
CA GLU A 68 -11.14 16.69 -4.56
C GLU A 68 -11.89 16.52 -3.24
N SER A 69 -12.89 15.63 -3.25
CA SER A 69 -13.53 15.14 -2.03
C SER A 69 -12.51 14.53 -1.05
N VAL A 70 -12.89 14.41 0.23
CA VAL A 70 -12.06 13.71 1.25
C VAL A 70 -11.69 12.30 0.79
N LYS A 71 -12.62 11.59 0.14
CA LYS A 71 -12.36 10.26 -0.45
C LYS A 71 -11.28 10.33 -1.54
N GLY A 72 -11.30 11.35 -2.40
CA GLY A 72 -10.29 11.55 -3.45
C GLY A 72 -8.91 11.88 -2.88
N GLN A 73 -8.84 12.74 -1.86
CA GLN A 73 -7.59 13.05 -1.17
C GLN A 73 -6.99 11.82 -0.47
N ARG A 74 -7.83 11.01 0.21
CA ARG A 74 -7.41 9.73 0.79
C ARG A 74 -6.91 8.75 -0.26
N ALA A 75 -7.53 8.70 -1.43
CA ALA A 75 -7.08 7.84 -2.53
C ALA A 75 -5.69 8.25 -3.06
N VAL A 76 -5.39 9.55 -3.14
CA VAL A 76 -4.03 10.01 -3.50
C VAL A 76 -3.02 9.66 -2.39
N ALA A 77 -3.38 9.84 -1.12
CA ALA A 77 -2.53 9.42 0.00
C ALA A 77 -2.22 7.92 -0.04
N GLU A 78 -3.23 7.10 -0.32
CA GLU A 78 -3.09 5.66 -0.49
C GLU A 78 -2.09 5.31 -1.60
N VAL A 79 -2.15 5.96 -2.76
CA VAL A 79 -1.16 5.75 -3.84
C VAL A 79 0.26 6.05 -3.37
N ILE A 80 0.47 7.15 -2.65
CA ILE A 80 1.80 7.55 -2.16
C ILE A 80 2.33 6.49 -1.20
N LEU A 81 1.51 6.02 -0.25
CA LEU A 81 1.93 4.99 0.71
C LEU A 81 2.11 3.62 0.05
N ASN A 82 1.32 3.29 -0.98
CA ASN A 82 1.54 2.08 -1.79
C ASN A 82 2.89 2.14 -2.51
N ARG A 83 3.34 3.32 -2.96
CA ARG A 83 4.69 3.48 -3.52
C ARG A 83 5.76 3.27 -2.46
N VAL A 84 5.61 3.85 -1.27
CA VAL A 84 6.58 3.64 -0.17
C VAL A 84 6.77 2.17 0.16
N ASP A 85 5.68 1.38 0.09
CA ASP A 85 5.71 -0.07 0.34
C ASP A 85 6.25 -0.90 -0.83
N HIS A 86 6.38 -0.33 -2.03
CA HIS A 86 6.66 -1.09 -3.25
C HIS A 86 8.14 -0.94 -3.67
N PRO A 87 8.87 -2.04 -3.95
CA PRO A 87 10.33 -2.04 -4.16
C PRO A 87 10.82 -1.20 -5.35
N ALA A 88 9.94 -0.95 -6.33
CA ALA A 88 10.25 -0.09 -7.48
C ALA A 88 10.24 1.42 -7.19
N PHE A 89 9.97 1.85 -5.96
CA PHE A 89 9.93 3.26 -5.56
C PHE A 89 10.81 3.50 -4.32
N PRO A 90 11.13 4.77 -4.02
CA PRO A 90 11.83 5.10 -2.78
C PRO A 90 11.05 4.61 -1.56
N GLY A 91 11.76 4.02 -0.62
CA GLY A 91 11.18 3.51 0.63
C GLY A 91 10.88 4.61 1.65
N SER A 92 10.61 5.85 1.21
CA SER A 92 10.17 6.92 2.09
C SER A 92 9.16 7.89 1.48
N VAL A 93 8.30 8.50 2.31
CA VAL A 93 7.23 9.43 1.88
C VAL A 93 7.81 10.62 1.12
N CYS A 94 8.78 11.31 1.71
CA CYS A 94 9.46 12.41 1.04
C CYS A 94 10.27 11.92 -0.17
N GLY A 95 10.83 10.70 -0.10
CA GLY A 95 11.53 10.09 -1.23
C GLY A 95 10.62 9.93 -2.45
N VAL A 96 9.41 9.37 -2.25
CA VAL A 96 8.39 9.23 -3.29
C VAL A 96 7.96 10.60 -3.83
N ILE A 97 7.71 11.56 -2.93
CA ILE A 97 7.19 12.88 -3.30
C ILE A 97 8.21 13.74 -4.04
N ASN A 98 9.49 13.56 -3.76
CA ASN A 98 10.57 14.34 -4.38
C ASN A 98 11.16 13.68 -5.64
N GLN A 99 10.59 12.55 -6.10
CA GLN A 99 10.97 12.00 -7.40
C GLN A 99 10.65 12.99 -8.54
N PRO A 100 11.54 13.12 -9.55
CA PRO A 100 11.35 14.07 -10.63
C PRO A 100 10.10 13.74 -11.44
N LYS A 101 9.39 14.80 -11.88
CA LYS A 101 8.18 14.72 -12.73
C LYS A 101 7.02 13.89 -12.15
N GLN A 102 7.06 13.52 -10.86
CA GLN A 102 5.96 12.76 -10.23
C GLN A 102 4.80 13.65 -9.79
N PHE A 103 5.10 14.90 -9.41
CA PHE A 103 4.14 15.84 -8.84
C PHE A 103 4.23 17.17 -9.59
N SER A 104 3.08 17.64 -10.08
CA SER A 104 2.98 18.71 -11.08
C SER A 104 3.48 20.08 -10.58
N TYR A 105 3.53 20.25 -9.27
CA TYR A 105 3.89 21.48 -8.58
C TYR A 105 5.40 21.62 -8.26
N LYS A 106 6.19 20.54 -8.36
CA LYS A 106 7.62 20.59 -8.01
C LYS A 106 8.38 21.49 -8.99
N GLY A 107 9.10 22.48 -8.45
CA GLY A 107 9.79 23.54 -9.22
C GLY A 107 8.95 24.80 -9.49
N LYS A 108 7.65 24.78 -9.16
CA LYS A 108 6.75 25.94 -9.24
C LYS A 108 6.16 26.16 -7.85
N VAL A 109 6.97 26.67 -6.92
CA VAL A 109 6.56 26.78 -5.52
C VAL A 109 5.47 27.85 -5.37
N GLY A 110 4.22 27.40 -5.30
CA GLY A 110 3.11 28.20 -4.81
C GLY A 110 2.92 27.90 -3.33
N ARG A 111 2.92 28.93 -2.47
CA ARG A 111 2.54 28.77 -1.05
C ARG A 111 1.16 28.10 -0.94
N MET A 112 0.93 27.31 0.11
CA MET A 112 -0.41 26.80 0.45
C MET A 112 -1.31 27.96 0.90
N ARG A 113 -1.85 28.71 -0.06
CA ARG A 113 -2.64 29.93 0.16
C ARG A 113 -4.03 29.68 0.73
N ASP A 114 -4.63 28.52 0.43
CA ASP A 114 -5.92 28.13 0.98
C ASP A 114 -5.71 27.41 2.31
N ARG A 115 -5.94 28.13 3.41
CA ARG A 115 -5.75 27.62 4.78
C ARG A 115 -6.68 26.45 5.09
N ALA A 116 -7.93 26.49 4.63
CA ALA A 116 -8.89 25.44 4.91
C ALA A 116 -8.53 24.15 4.16
N ALA A 117 -8.12 24.27 2.90
CA ALA A 117 -7.60 23.13 2.14
C ALA A 117 -6.30 22.57 2.75
N ALA A 118 -5.38 23.43 3.20
CA ALA A 118 -4.15 22.99 3.86
C ALA A 118 -4.44 22.21 5.15
N GLN A 119 -5.37 22.69 5.98
CA GLN A 119 -5.79 21.99 7.19
C GLN A 119 -6.44 20.63 6.89
N ARG A 120 -7.29 20.55 5.86
CA ARG A 120 -7.88 19.28 5.40
C ARG A 120 -6.80 18.30 4.92
N ALA A 121 -5.87 18.77 4.09
CA ALA A 121 -4.76 17.96 3.60
C ALA A 121 -3.90 17.43 4.75
N GLN A 122 -3.57 18.28 5.74
CA GLN A 122 -2.80 17.90 6.91
C GLN A 122 -3.53 16.85 7.77
N LYS A 123 -4.84 17.02 7.99
CA LYS A 123 -5.64 16.04 8.72
C LYS A 123 -5.63 14.68 8.04
N ILE A 124 -5.83 14.65 6.72
CA ILE A 124 -5.82 13.41 5.94
C ILE A 124 -4.42 12.78 5.93
N ALA A 125 -3.37 13.59 5.79
CA ALA A 125 -1.98 13.12 5.86
C ALA A 125 -1.69 12.48 7.23
N THR A 126 -2.14 13.10 8.32
CA THR A 126 -1.99 12.58 9.68
C THR A 126 -2.68 11.23 9.83
N GLU A 127 -3.94 11.11 9.38
CA GLU A 127 -4.70 9.85 9.42
C GLU A 127 -4.03 8.75 8.58
N ALA A 128 -3.59 9.08 7.37
CA ALA A 128 -2.93 8.13 6.46
C ALA A 128 -1.63 7.59 7.07
N LEU A 129 -0.82 8.48 7.64
CA LEU A 129 0.43 8.12 8.31
C LEU A 129 0.22 7.35 9.63
N ALA A 130 -0.93 7.53 10.27
CA ALA A 130 -1.35 6.74 11.42
C ALA A 130 -1.92 5.35 11.05
N GLY A 131 -1.90 4.97 9.77
CA GLY A 131 -2.32 3.64 9.33
C GLY A 131 -3.80 3.54 8.95
N ALA A 132 -4.45 4.63 8.53
CA ALA A 132 -5.81 4.57 8.00
C ALA A 132 -5.95 3.53 6.87
N PRO A 133 -7.13 2.88 6.73
CA PRO A 133 -7.34 1.84 5.73
C PRO A 133 -7.03 2.29 4.28
N ARG A 134 -6.40 1.38 3.52
CA ARG A 134 -5.96 1.58 2.13
C ARG A 134 -6.69 0.66 1.15
N SER A 135 -8.01 0.86 1.04
CA SER A 135 -8.90 0.03 0.20
C SER A 135 -9.57 0.81 -0.95
N LEU A 136 -9.24 2.08 -1.15
CA LEU A 136 -9.97 2.94 -2.10
C LEU A 136 -9.54 2.71 -3.54
N THR A 137 -8.26 2.38 -3.77
CA THR A 137 -7.66 2.43 -5.10
C THR A 137 -7.42 1.06 -5.74
N GLY A 138 -7.65 -0.03 -5.00
CA GLY A 138 -7.34 -1.38 -5.47
C GLY A 138 -5.84 -1.63 -5.67
N GLY A 139 -5.00 -1.02 -4.80
CA GLY A 139 -3.54 -1.14 -4.87
C GLY A 139 -2.91 -0.34 -6.00
N ALA A 140 -3.47 0.83 -6.33
CA ALA A 140 -2.90 1.68 -7.36
C ALA A 140 -1.57 2.28 -6.91
N THR A 141 -0.64 2.41 -7.86
CA THR A 141 0.64 3.11 -7.70
C THR A 141 0.78 4.29 -8.66
N TYR A 142 -0.22 4.52 -9.51
CA TYR A 142 -0.27 5.63 -10.45
C TYR A 142 -1.67 6.22 -10.51
N PHE A 143 -1.75 7.50 -10.83
CA PHE A 143 -3.00 8.16 -11.16
C PHE A 143 -2.76 9.29 -12.15
N HIS A 144 -3.83 9.73 -12.81
CA HIS A 144 -3.84 10.97 -13.56
C HIS A 144 -5.24 11.61 -13.49
N THR A 145 -5.32 12.90 -13.82
CA THR A 145 -6.61 13.59 -13.91
C THR A 145 -7.31 13.29 -15.23
N THR A 146 -8.65 13.37 -15.28
CA THR A 146 -9.45 13.00 -16.45
C THR A 146 -9.19 13.85 -17.70
N TYR A 147 -8.61 15.04 -17.53
CA TYR A 147 -8.29 15.97 -18.62
C TYR A 147 -6.91 15.75 -19.23
N VAL A 148 -6.08 14.84 -18.70
CA VAL A 148 -4.79 14.45 -19.30
C VAL A 148 -4.81 13.00 -19.77
N LYS A 149 -4.01 12.69 -20.80
CA LYS A 149 -3.93 11.34 -21.40
C LYS A 149 -2.47 10.88 -21.52
N PRO A 150 -1.85 10.42 -20.43
CA PRO A 150 -0.46 9.97 -20.49
C PRO A 150 -0.33 8.67 -21.28
N SER A 151 0.75 8.53 -22.05
CA SER A 151 1.02 7.35 -22.89
C SER A 151 1.08 6.05 -22.08
N TRP A 152 1.61 6.12 -20.84
CA TRP A 152 1.73 4.96 -19.97
C TRP A 152 0.38 4.37 -19.54
N ALA A 153 -0.71 5.15 -19.52
CA ALA A 153 -2.01 4.71 -19.02
C ALA A 153 -2.61 3.55 -19.83
N LYS A 154 -2.25 3.43 -21.12
CA LYS A 154 -2.70 2.33 -21.98
C LYS A 154 -2.11 0.97 -21.60
N ARG A 155 -0.99 0.96 -20.87
CA ARG A 155 -0.27 -0.26 -20.51
C ARG A 155 -0.59 -0.73 -19.10
N PHE A 156 -1.07 0.16 -18.24
CA PHE A 156 -1.34 -0.14 -16.85
C PHE A 156 -2.81 -0.55 -16.67
N THR A 157 -3.06 -1.38 -15.66
CA THR A 157 -4.43 -1.79 -15.33
C THR A 157 -5.13 -0.63 -14.63
N ARG A 158 -6.17 -0.07 -15.24
CA ARG A 158 -7.05 0.89 -14.57
C ARG A 158 -7.81 0.18 -13.45
N THR A 159 -7.67 0.66 -12.22
CA THR A 159 -8.30 0.04 -11.04
C THR A 159 -9.63 0.70 -10.69
N THR A 160 -9.67 2.02 -10.66
CA THR A 160 -10.88 2.78 -10.30
C THR A 160 -10.81 4.22 -10.80
N ARG A 161 -11.91 4.97 -10.62
CA ARG A 161 -11.97 6.42 -10.77
C ARG A 161 -12.65 7.00 -9.53
N ILE A 162 -12.02 8.00 -8.91
CA ILE A 162 -12.58 8.74 -7.77
C ILE A 162 -12.42 10.22 -8.08
N GLY A 163 -13.54 10.93 -8.17
CA GLY A 163 -13.56 12.34 -8.57
C GLY A 163 -12.93 12.57 -9.95
N ALA A 164 -12.01 13.50 -10.03
CA ALA A 164 -11.29 13.82 -11.26
C ALA A 164 -10.10 12.87 -11.54
N HIS A 165 -9.79 11.94 -10.63
CA HIS A 165 -8.64 11.05 -10.75
C HIS A 165 -9.00 9.64 -11.24
N ILE A 166 -8.20 9.13 -12.17
CA ILE A 166 -8.22 7.75 -12.62
C ILE A 166 -6.97 7.05 -12.08
N PHE A 167 -7.16 5.91 -11.43
CA PHE A 167 -6.13 5.18 -10.71
C PHE A 167 -5.71 3.92 -11.46
N TYR A 168 -4.42 3.57 -11.36
CA TYR A 168 -3.79 2.51 -12.12
C TYR A 168 -2.83 1.67 -11.28
N ARG A 169 -2.84 0.37 -11.53
CA ARG A 169 -1.86 -0.59 -11.03
C ARG A 169 -0.97 -1.07 -12.17
N ARG A 170 0.33 -1.09 -11.90
CA ARG A 170 1.35 -1.58 -12.83
C ARG A 170 1.56 -3.08 -12.61
N ALA A 171 1.61 -3.86 -13.69
CA ALA A 171 2.04 -5.26 -13.60
C ALA A 171 3.57 -5.33 -13.54
N ASP A 172 4.11 -6.42 -13.01
CA ASP A 172 5.55 -6.64 -12.97
C ASP A 172 6.15 -6.60 -14.39
N GLY A 173 7.33 -6.01 -14.53
CA GLY A 173 8.04 -5.87 -15.82
C GLY A 173 7.61 -4.70 -16.72
N GLN A 174 6.51 -3.99 -16.43
CA GLN A 174 6.11 -2.84 -17.24
C GLN A 174 6.93 -1.58 -16.90
N ARG A 175 7.76 -1.08 -17.83
CA ARG A 175 8.55 0.15 -17.65
C ARG A 175 7.69 1.40 -17.86
N VAL A 176 7.76 2.44 -17.03
CA VAL A 176 7.14 3.75 -17.35
C VAL A 176 7.89 4.35 -18.55
N ALA A 177 7.18 4.77 -19.60
CA ALA A 177 7.83 5.48 -20.70
C ALA A 177 8.40 6.79 -20.17
N SER A 178 9.64 7.12 -20.52
CA SER A 178 10.28 8.38 -20.13
C SER A 178 9.43 9.55 -20.65
N ASN A 179 8.85 10.33 -19.74
CA ASN A 179 8.32 11.67 -20.03
C ASN A 179 9.48 12.67 -20.09
#